data_AF-A0A5A7NCQ7-F1
#
_entry.id   AF-A0A5A7NCQ7-F1
#
_cell.length_a   1.000
_cell.length_b   1.000
_cell.length_c   1.000
_cell.angle_alpha   90.00
_cell.angle_beta   90.00
_cell.angle_gamma   90.00
#
_symmetry.space_group_name_H-M   'P 1'
#
loop_
_entity.id
_entity.type
_entity.pdbx_description
1 polymer ?
#
loop_
_entity_poly.entity_id
_entity_poly.type
_entity_poly.pdbx_seq_one_letter_code
_entity_poly.pdbx_strand_id
1 'polypeptide(L)'
;MELATPAVSSPGFAQYLPVPVAIMEDRFLNHNPELIAFDAGHRGWISLELTKNEAKAQWHYVSTVLSHDYERIDGPAFQINPGTPKLKPL
;
A
#
# COMPACT_ATOMS: atom_id res chain seq x y z
N MET A 1 -3.02 10.33 -10.12
CA MET A 1 -2.66 9.64 -8.87
C MET A 1 -3.62 8.49 -8.69
N GLU A 2 -3.08 7.34 -8.32
CA GLU A 2 -3.85 6.15 -7.96
C GLU A 2 -3.41 5.69 -6.56
N LEU A 3 -4.36 5.21 -5.76
CA LEU A 3 -4.12 4.67 -4.42
C LEU A 3 -4.60 3.22 -4.40
N ALA A 4 -3.73 2.31 -4.84
CA ALA A 4 -4.04 0.89 -4.81
C ALA A 4 -4.13 0.40 -3.35
N THR A 5 -5.31 -0.05 -2.96
CA THR A 5 -5.61 -0.54 -1.61
C THR A 5 -5.36 -2.05 -1.56
N PRO A 6 -4.72 -2.59 -0.51
CA PRO A 6 -4.59 -4.03 -0.33
C PRO A 6 -5.97 -4.68 -0.18
N ALA A 7 -6.03 -5.99 -0.45
CA ALA A 7 -7.21 -6.77 -0.07
C ALA A 7 -7.35 -6.82 1.46
N VAL A 8 -8.58 -6.85 1.97
CA VAL A 8 -8.84 -6.98 3.41
C VAL A 8 -8.53 -8.40 3.91
N SER A 9 -9.01 -9.42 3.20
CA SER A 9 -8.81 -10.83 3.57
C SER A 9 -8.65 -11.78 2.37
N SER A 10 -9.04 -11.36 1.17
CA SER A 10 -8.81 -12.12 -0.05
C SER A 10 -7.32 -12.33 -0.31
N PRO A 11 -6.97 -13.34 -1.12
CA PRO A 11 -5.59 -13.54 -1.48
C PRO A 11 -4.97 -12.32 -2.17
N GLY A 12 -3.74 -11.98 -1.77
CA GLY A 12 -2.97 -10.87 -2.35
C GLY A 12 -2.24 -11.29 -3.63
N PHE A 13 -1.69 -10.31 -4.36
CA PHE A 13 -1.00 -10.53 -5.63
C PHE A 13 0.13 -11.57 -5.53
N ALA A 14 0.92 -11.54 -4.43
CA ALA A 14 1.99 -12.49 -4.20
C ALA A 14 1.54 -13.96 -4.07
N GLN A 15 0.26 -14.24 -3.80
CA GLN A 15 -0.24 -15.61 -3.68
C GLN A 15 -0.51 -16.28 -5.02
N TYR A 16 -0.49 -15.52 -6.12
CA TYR A 16 -0.79 -16.04 -7.46
C TYR A 16 0.47 -16.34 -8.29
N LEU A 17 1.64 -15.96 -7.82
CA LEU A 17 2.91 -16.14 -8.53
C LEU A 17 3.92 -16.86 -7.63
N PRO A 18 4.67 -17.85 -8.14
CA PRO A 18 5.69 -18.56 -7.37
C PRO A 18 6.99 -17.75 -7.28
N VAL A 19 6.91 -16.50 -6.81
CA VAL A 19 8.03 -15.56 -6.70
C VAL A 19 8.08 -15.03 -5.27
N PRO A 20 9.27 -14.97 -4.62
CA PRO A 20 9.40 -14.35 -3.31
C PRO A 20 8.89 -12.90 -3.31
N VAL A 21 8.13 -12.52 -2.28
CA VAL A 21 7.53 -11.18 -2.12
C VAL A 21 8.54 -10.07 -2.33
N ALA A 22 9.71 -10.14 -1.67
CA ALA A 22 10.75 -9.13 -1.78
C ALA A 22 11.28 -8.96 -3.21
N ILE A 23 11.36 -10.04 -4.00
CA ILE A 23 11.77 -9.95 -5.41
C ILE A 23 10.66 -9.30 -6.24
N MET A 24 9.41 -9.65 -5.97
CA MET A 24 8.27 -9.04 -6.66
C MET A 24 8.21 -7.53 -6.42
N GLU A 25 8.34 -7.10 -5.17
CA GLU A 25 8.32 -5.69 -4.77
C GLU A 25 9.45 -4.91 -5.43
N ASP A 26 10.70 -5.41 -5.32
CA ASP A 26 11.86 -4.81 -5.96
C ASP A 26 11.66 -4.67 -7.48
N ARG A 27 11.24 -5.73 -8.16
CA ARG A 27 11.07 -5.72 -9.61
C ARG A 27 9.96 -4.78 -10.07
N PHE A 28 8.84 -4.74 -9.35
CA PHE A 28 7.73 -3.84 -9.70
C PHE A 28 8.12 -2.37 -9.53
N LEU A 29 8.77 -2.02 -8.42
CA LEU A 29 9.23 -0.65 -8.19
C LEU A 29 10.31 -0.24 -9.20
N ASN A 30 11.26 -1.13 -9.50
CA ASN A 30 12.34 -0.83 -10.46
C ASN A 30 11.84 -0.75 -11.91
N HIS A 31 10.81 -1.50 -12.28
CA HIS A 31 10.28 -1.51 -13.64
C HIS A 31 9.30 -0.35 -13.91
N ASN A 32 8.59 0.12 -12.90
CA ASN A 32 7.52 1.12 -13.04
C ASN A 32 7.92 2.42 -12.34
N PRO A 33 8.51 3.41 -13.03
CA PRO A 33 9.05 4.62 -12.39
C PRO A 33 7.99 5.52 -11.74
N GLU A 34 6.71 5.34 -12.09
CA GLU A 34 5.59 6.06 -11.49
C GLU A 34 5.03 5.37 -10.23
N LEU A 35 5.40 4.11 -9.98
CA LEU A 35 5.01 3.35 -8.80
C LEU A 35 5.98 3.62 -7.65
N ILE A 36 5.53 4.37 -6.65
CA ILE A 36 6.42 4.84 -5.58
C ILE A 36 6.40 3.95 -4.33
N ALA A 37 5.39 3.10 -4.19
CA ALA A 37 5.23 2.18 -3.08
C ALA A 37 4.42 0.97 -3.54
N PHE A 38 4.82 -0.20 -3.09
CA PHE A 38 4.16 -1.45 -3.42
C PHE A 38 4.45 -2.46 -2.32
N ASP A 39 3.38 -2.97 -1.72
CA ASP A 39 3.42 -4.09 -0.78
C ASP A 39 2.61 -5.22 -1.42
N ALA A 40 3.27 -6.33 -1.70
CA ALA A 40 2.64 -7.47 -2.39
C ALA A 40 2.15 -8.56 -1.43
N GLY A 41 2.57 -8.50 -0.16
CA GLY A 41 2.43 -9.59 0.80
C GLY A 41 1.32 -9.38 1.82
N HIS A 42 1.06 -8.16 2.23
CA HIS A 42 0.17 -7.87 3.35
C HIS A 42 -1.26 -7.57 2.91
N ARG A 43 -2.16 -7.76 3.87
CA ARG A 43 -3.58 -7.44 3.78
C ARG A 43 -3.81 -6.23 4.65
N GLY A 44 -4.90 -5.51 4.43
CA GLY A 44 -5.16 -4.31 5.22
C GLY A 44 -6.15 -3.37 4.59
N TRP A 45 -5.94 -2.08 4.82
CA TRP A 45 -6.79 -1.00 4.31
C TRP A 45 -5.99 0.30 4.18
N ILE A 46 -6.61 1.31 3.56
CA ILE A 46 -6.12 2.68 3.57
C ILE A 46 -7.06 3.54 4.41
N SER A 47 -6.50 4.37 5.28
CA SER A 47 -7.21 5.48 5.90
C SER A 47 -6.97 6.75 5.08
N LEU A 48 -8.05 7.43 4.67
CA LEU A 48 -7.98 8.69 3.93
C LEU A 48 -8.51 9.84 4.79
N GLU A 49 -7.69 10.88 4.96
CA GLU A 49 -8.13 12.16 5.50
C GLU A 49 -8.17 13.17 4.35
N LEU A 50 -9.37 13.69 4.05
CA LEU A 50 -9.59 14.59 2.92
C LEU A 50 -10.04 15.97 3.42
N THR A 51 -9.34 17.00 2.97
CA THR A 51 -9.73 18.40 3.13
C THR A 51 -9.77 19.09 1.77
N LYS A 52 -10.22 20.34 1.74
CA LYS A 52 -10.17 21.15 0.51
C LYS A 52 -8.74 21.35 -0.02
N ASN A 53 -7.74 21.33 0.86
CA ASN A 53 -6.37 21.73 0.54
C ASN A 53 -5.40 20.55 0.46
N GLU A 54 -5.79 19.37 0.92
CA GLU A 54 -4.95 18.18 0.91
C GLU A 54 -5.75 16.88 1.04
N ALA A 55 -5.16 15.81 0.55
CA ALA A 55 -5.51 14.44 0.90
C ALA A 55 -4.31 13.79 1.58
N LYS A 56 -4.54 13.11 2.71
CA LYS A 56 -3.56 12.24 3.36
C LYS A 56 -4.03 10.80 3.26
N ALA A 57 -3.12 9.91 2.91
CA ALA A 57 -3.37 8.48 2.79
C ALA A 57 -2.38 7.72 3.66
N GLN A 58 -2.89 6.88 4.56
CA GLN A 58 -2.10 6.00 5.41
C GLN A 58 -2.47 4.55 5.10
N TRP A 59 -1.50 3.73 4.73
CA TRP A 59 -1.70 2.29 4.59
C TRP A 59 -1.55 1.64 5.96
N HIS A 60 -2.49 0.77 6.29
CA HIS A 60 -2.42 -0.08 7.48
C HIS A 60 -2.44 -1.51 7.03
N TYR A 61 -1.46 -2.28 7.50
CA TYR A 61 -1.31 -3.69 7.19
C TYR A 61 -1.56 -4.52 8.44
N VAL A 62 -1.79 -5.82 8.25
CA VAL A 62 -1.87 -6.80 9.33
C VAL A 62 -0.89 -7.95 9.10
N SER A 63 -0.30 -8.45 10.18
CA SER A 63 0.67 -9.56 10.13
C SER A 63 0.05 -10.87 9.63
N THR A 64 -1.24 -11.10 9.90
CA THR A 64 -2.00 -12.24 9.40
C THR A 64 -3.50 -11.96 9.39
N VAL A 65 -4.22 -12.61 8.47
CA VAL A 65 -5.69 -12.67 8.44
C VAL A 65 -6.22 -14.05 8.83
N LEU A 66 -5.33 -14.97 9.21
CA LEU A 66 -5.65 -16.36 9.53
C LEU A 66 -5.85 -16.59 11.03
N SER A 67 -5.61 -15.56 11.86
CA SER A 67 -5.70 -15.59 13.31
C SER A 67 -6.38 -14.31 13.81
N HIS A 68 -7.04 -14.40 14.97
CA HIS A 68 -7.52 -13.24 15.71
C HIS A 68 -6.40 -12.54 16.50
N ASP A 69 -5.32 -13.27 16.78
CA ASP A 69 -4.08 -12.71 17.30
C ASP A 69 -3.22 -12.29 16.10
N TYR A 70 -3.29 -11.00 15.78
CA TYR A 70 -2.54 -10.36 14.71
C TYR A 70 -2.10 -8.96 15.15
N GLU A 71 -1.05 -8.46 14.52
CA GLU A 71 -0.50 -7.13 14.79
C GLU A 71 -0.83 -6.20 13.62
N ARG A 72 -1.11 -4.94 13.93
CA ARG A 72 -1.16 -3.88 12.93
C ARG A 72 0.26 -3.43 12.62
N ILE A 73 0.59 -3.40 11.33
CA ILE A 73 1.84 -2.89 10.80
C ILE A 73 1.52 -1.56 10.12
N ASP A 74 2.19 -0.48 10.53
CA ASP A 74 2.01 0.82 9.89
C ASP A 74 2.80 0.85 8.58
N GLY A 75 2.07 1.05 7.48
CA GLY A 75 2.61 1.13 6.14
C GLY A 75 3.03 2.56 5.75
N PRO A 76 3.35 2.79 4.47
CA PRO A 76 3.69 4.11 3.99
C PRO A 76 2.52 5.10 4.13
N ALA A 77 2.88 6.37 4.24
CA ALA A 77 1.96 7.47 4.43
C ALA A 77 2.30 8.58 3.44
N PHE A 78 1.29 9.12 2.76
CA PHE A 78 1.49 10.15 1.74
C PHE A 78 0.50 11.31 1.86
N GLN A 79 0.99 12.50 1.53
CA GLN A 79 0.22 13.73 1.36
C GLN A 79 0.14 14.10 -0.12
N ILE A 80 -1.02 14.61 -0.52
CA ILE A 80 -1.31 15.05 -1.89
C ILE A 80 -1.99 16.40 -1.84
N ASN A 81 -1.51 17.33 -2.66
CA ASN A 81 -2.07 18.68 -2.73
C ASN A 81 -2.86 18.85 -4.04
N PRO A 82 -4.00 19.55 -4.03
CA PRO A 82 -4.76 19.88 -5.24
C PRO A 82 -3.86 20.52 -6.31
N GLY A 83 -4.06 20.13 -7.58
CA GLY A 83 -3.27 20.61 -8.70
C GLY A 83 -1.84 20.04 -8.78
N THR A 84 -1.39 19.27 -7.79
CA THR A 84 -0.08 18.60 -7.79
C THR A 84 -0.29 17.09 -7.71
N PRO A 85 -0.22 16.35 -8.84
CA PRO A 85 -0.50 14.91 -8.85
C PRO A 85 0.63 14.05 -8.23
N LYS A 86 1.57 14.66 -7.51
CA LYS A 86 2.70 13.98 -6.87
C LYS A 86 2.38 13.68 -5.41
N LEU A 87 2.59 12.42 -5.03
CA LEU A 87 2.57 11.95 -3.66
C LEU A 87 3.85 12.42 -2.95
N LYS A 88 3.71 12.92 -1.72
CA LYS A 88 4.84 13.29 -0.85
C LYS A 88 4.78 12.43 0.42
N PRO A 89 5.88 11.83 0.89
CA PRO A 89 5.89 11.14 2.18
C PRO A 89 5.43 12.08 3.31
N LEU A 90 4.65 11.54 4.24
CA LEU A 90 4.27 12.20 5.50
C LEU A 90 5.33 12.03 6.59
#